data_AF-A0A2W4X9N7-F1
#
_entry.id   AF-A0A2W4X9N7-F1
#
_cell.length_a   1.000
_cell.length_b   1.000
_cell.length_c   1.000
_cell.angle_alpha   90.00
_cell.angle_beta   90.00
_cell.angle_gamma   90.00
#
_symmetry.space_group_name_H-M   'P 1'
#
loop_
_entity.id
_entity.type
_entity.pdbx_description
1 polymer ?
#
loop_
_entity_poly.entity_id
_entity_poly.type
_entity_poly.pdbx_seq_one_letter_code
_entity_poly.pdbx_strand_id
1 'polypeptide(L)'
;MSLNKTLDRLFDEIRREAKRNPDFANRLDAVLRVHESRRDVPDEVVEDVQSSLQSAGGGEPEAPVSSGSKAKKRNAVAALADTASQTPSINPAGLYKKDGEAALVAALASQELTALRVLVAEHNLDPSGVTSSLTRDELAAHILAQAKKRAERDEKMFDY
;
A
#
# COMPACT_ATOMS: atom_id res chain seq x y z
N MET A 1 -9.73 28.25 -10.16
CA MET A 1 -8.43 28.03 -9.46
C MET A 1 -7.60 27.07 -10.30
N SER A 2 -6.32 27.34 -10.53
CA SER A 2 -5.45 26.41 -11.26
C SER A 2 -5.06 25.23 -10.37
N LEU A 3 -4.85 24.05 -10.97
CA LEU A 3 -4.44 22.83 -10.29
C LEU A 3 -3.20 23.05 -9.40
N ASN A 4 -2.20 23.76 -9.93
CA ASN A 4 -0.96 24.06 -9.20
C ASN A 4 -1.23 24.79 -7.88
N LYS A 5 -2.12 25.80 -7.88
CA LYS A 5 -2.49 26.50 -6.64
C LYS A 5 -3.19 25.62 -5.62
N THR A 6 -3.93 24.61 -6.07
CA THR A 6 -4.59 23.65 -5.17
C THR A 6 -3.56 22.69 -4.56
N LEU A 7 -2.60 22.24 -5.36
CA LEU A 7 -1.52 21.38 -4.89
C LEU A 7 -0.61 22.10 -3.89
N ASP A 8 -0.23 23.34 -4.17
CA ASP A 8 0.60 24.14 -3.24
C ASP A 8 -0.08 24.29 -1.88
N ARG A 9 -1.40 24.56 -1.87
CA ARG A 9 -2.19 24.64 -0.63
C ARG A 9 -2.22 23.33 0.13
N LEU A 10 -2.40 22.21 -0.57
CA LEU A 10 -2.38 20.88 0.05
C LEU A 10 -1.03 20.61 0.69
N PHE A 11 0.08 20.91 0.00
CA PHE A 11 1.41 20.71 0.56
C PHE A 11 1.69 21.61 1.77
N ASP A 12 1.23 22.85 1.75
CA ASP A 12 1.36 23.75 2.89
C ASP A 12 0.53 23.29 4.09
N GLU A 13 -0.65 22.71 3.85
CA GLU A 13 -1.49 22.13 4.88
C GLU A 13 -0.86 20.87 5.49
N ILE A 14 -0.31 19.99 4.66
CA ILE A 14 0.46 18.81 5.12
C ILE A 14 1.66 19.26 5.97
N ARG A 15 2.42 20.27 5.52
CA ARG A 15 3.56 20.82 6.28
C ARG A 15 3.12 21.38 7.62
N ARG A 16 1.97 22.07 7.66
CA ARG A 16 1.44 22.66 8.88
C ARG A 16 0.96 21.59 9.86
N GLU A 17 0.30 20.54 9.37
CA GLU A 17 -0.17 19.43 10.18
C GLU A 17 1.00 18.58 10.72
N ALA A 18 2.03 18.32 9.91
CA ALA A 18 3.24 17.65 10.36
C ALA A 18 3.98 18.40 11.48
N LYS A 19 3.96 19.74 11.45
CA LYS A 19 4.51 20.55 12.55
C LYS A 19 3.66 20.53 13.81
N ARG A 20 2.33 20.39 13.66
CA ARG A 20 1.38 20.44 14.77
C ARG A 20 1.19 19.08 15.44
N ASN A 21 1.31 18.00 14.69
CA ASN A 21 1.02 16.64 15.12
C ASN A 21 2.21 15.69 14.84
N PRO A 22 2.98 15.29 15.89
CA PRO A 22 4.15 14.43 15.70
C PRO A 22 3.78 13.01 15.25
N ASP A 23 2.60 12.49 15.63
CA ASP A 23 2.17 11.16 15.21
C ASP A 23 1.85 11.11 13.72
N PHE A 24 1.28 12.19 13.18
CA PHE A 24 1.06 12.33 11.73
C PHE A 24 2.39 12.36 10.97
N ALA A 25 3.37 13.14 11.45
CA ALA A 25 4.69 13.20 10.84
C ALA A 25 5.40 11.84 10.84
N ASN A 26 5.38 11.13 11.97
CA ASN A 26 5.99 9.79 12.08
C ASN A 26 5.35 8.78 11.11
N ARG A 27 4.03 8.83 10.92
CA ARG A 27 3.32 7.97 9.95
C ARG A 27 3.66 8.35 8.52
N LEU A 28 3.73 9.64 8.20
CA LEU A 28 4.11 10.12 6.88
C LEU A 28 5.52 9.65 6.52
N ASP A 29 6.48 9.81 7.44
CA ASP A 29 7.85 9.35 7.25
C ASP A 29 7.95 7.83 7.09
N ALA A 30 7.16 7.06 7.87
CA ALA A 30 7.11 5.60 7.73
C ALA A 30 6.61 5.17 6.35
N VAL A 31 5.56 5.82 5.85
CA VAL A 31 5.01 5.55 4.51
C VAL A 31 6.04 5.87 3.43
N LEU A 32 6.73 7.02 3.53
CA LEU A 32 7.75 7.43 2.56
C LEU A 32 8.99 6.50 2.56
N ARG A 33 9.29 5.83 3.69
CA ARG A 33 10.38 4.84 3.77
C ARG A 33 10.00 3.46 3.23
N VAL A 34 8.75 3.04 3.44
CA VAL A 34 8.28 1.71 3.01
C VAL A 34 7.98 1.69 1.52
N HIS A 35 7.50 2.81 0.97
CA HIS A 35 7.15 2.91 -0.44
C HIS A 35 8.23 3.64 -1.22
N GLU A 36 9.21 2.89 -1.71
CA GLU A 36 10.05 3.38 -2.80
C GLU A 36 9.18 3.66 -4.03
N SER A 37 9.36 4.84 -4.63
CA SER A 37 8.62 5.25 -5.83
C SER A 37 8.74 4.19 -6.91
N ARG A 38 7.62 3.76 -7.48
CA ARG A 38 7.58 2.82 -8.62
C ARG A 38 7.95 3.46 -9.96
N ARG A 39 8.18 4.77 -9.99
CA ARG A 39 8.54 5.53 -11.18
C ARG A 39 10.04 5.79 -11.16
N ASP A 40 10.70 5.46 -12.26
CA ASP A 40 12.03 5.98 -12.56
C ASP A 40 11.91 7.48 -12.78
N VAL A 41 12.47 8.24 -11.85
CA VAL A 41 12.57 9.69 -11.95
C VAL A 41 13.96 9.98 -12.52
N PRO A 42 14.07 10.72 -13.65
CA PRO A 42 15.37 11.08 -14.20
C PRO A 42 16.23 11.82 -13.17
N ASP A 43 17.53 11.53 -13.16
CA ASP A 43 18.48 12.09 -12.19
C ASP A 43 18.48 13.62 -12.22
N GLU A 44 18.31 14.25 -13.39
CA GLU A 44 18.19 15.71 -13.55
C GLU A 44 17.08 16.33 -12.66
N VAL A 45 15.93 15.64 -12.53
CA VAL A 45 14.81 16.12 -11.72
C VAL A 45 15.10 15.96 -10.23
N VAL A 46 15.82 14.91 -9.85
CA VAL A 46 16.26 14.68 -8.46
C VAL A 46 17.29 15.74 -8.07
N GLU A 47 18.25 16.01 -8.94
CA GLU A 47 19.27 17.04 -8.77
C GLU A 47 18.66 18.45 -8.69
N ASP A 48 17.65 18.77 -9.50
CA ASP A 48 16.93 20.05 -9.44
C ASP A 48 16.21 20.25 -8.10
N VAL A 49 15.54 19.21 -7.59
CA VAL A 49 14.88 19.26 -6.28
C VAL A 49 15.90 19.40 -5.16
N GLN A 50 16.99 18.63 -5.22
CA GLN A 50 18.06 18.69 -4.23
C GLN A 50 18.75 20.06 -4.22
N SER A 51 18.98 20.64 -5.40
CA SER A 51 19.56 21.99 -5.56
C SER A 51 18.61 23.09 -5.06
N SER A 52 17.31 22.93 -5.28
CA SER A 52 16.28 23.84 -4.77
C SER A 52 16.19 23.81 -3.23
N LEU A 53 16.31 22.63 -2.63
CA LEU A 53 16.37 22.48 -1.17
C LEU A 53 17.66 23.08 -0.57
N GLN A 54 18.79 22.98 -1.27
CA GLN A 54 20.07 23.59 -0.86
C GLN A 54 20.04 25.12 -0.97
N SER A 55 19.37 25.68 -1.98
CA SER A 55 19.23 27.14 -2.13
C SER A 55 18.22 27.77 -1.15
N ALA A 56 17.33 26.98 -0.54
CA ALA A 56 16.38 27.47 0.48
C ALA A 56 16.95 27.46 1.92
N GLY A 57 18.17 26.97 2.12
CA GLY A 57 18.83 26.79 3.42
C GLY A 57 19.95 27.80 3.70
N GLY A 58 19.64 29.09 3.72
CA GLY A 58 20.55 30.11 4.27
C GLY A 58 20.47 30.14 5.79
N GLY A 59 21.35 29.41 6.48
CA GLY A 59 21.50 29.42 7.94
C GLY A 59 22.56 28.44 8.45
N GLU A 60 23.81 28.91 8.47
CA GLU A 60 25.05 28.47 9.13
C GLU A 60 25.27 27.03 9.68
N PRO A 61 26.48 26.47 9.47
CA PRO A 61 26.93 25.21 10.06
C PRO A 61 27.69 25.44 11.38
N GLU A 62 27.38 24.67 12.42
CA GLU A 62 28.31 24.43 13.54
C GLU A 62 28.68 22.95 13.57
N ALA A 63 29.99 22.72 13.72
CA ALA A 63 30.66 21.44 13.53
C ALA A 63 30.82 20.67 14.87
N PRO A 64 31.73 19.68 15.02
CA PRO A 64 31.37 18.31 15.39
C PRO A 64 31.81 17.92 16.81
N VAL A 65 31.16 16.92 17.41
CA VAL A 65 31.75 16.19 18.55
C VAL A 65 31.66 14.68 18.36
N SER A 66 32.85 14.08 18.26
CA SER A 66 33.13 12.66 18.32
C SER A 66 33.31 12.20 19.78
N SER A 67 32.75 11.05 20.14
CA SER A 67 33.37 9.95 20.93
C SER A 67 32.26 8.93 21.21
N GLY A 68 32.43 7.61 21.24
CA GLY A 68 33.57 6.74 21.09
C GLY A 68 33.04 5.31 21.35
N SER A 69 33.44 4.40 20.49
CA SER A 69 33.34 2.93 20.50
C SER A 69 32.92 2.20 21.78
N LYS A 70 32.09 1.15 21.62
CA LYS A 70 32.48 -0.22 21.98
C LYS A 70 31.61 -1.30 21.32
N ALA A 71 32.30 -2.41 21.06
CA ALA A 71 31.95 -3.48 20.15
C ALA A 71 31.09 -4.60 20.80
N LYS A 72 30.26 -5.22 19.95
CA LYS A 72 30.13 -6.69 19.75
C LYS A 72 29.73 -7.55 20.95
N LYS A 73 28.53 -8.16 20.88
CA LYS A 73 28.32 -9.61 20.65
C LYS A 73 26.86 -10.06 20.86
N ARG A 74 26.36 -10.74 19.82
CA ARG A 74 25.62 -12.02 19.79
C ARG A 74 24.11 -12.06 20.08
N ASN A 75 23.44 -12.47 19.01
CA ASN A 75 22.54 -13.62 18.88
C ASN A 75 21.17 -13.65 19.59
N ALA A 76 20.20 -13.95 18.72
CA ALA A 76 19.11 -14.90 18.91
C ALA A 76 17.93 -14.42 19.75
N VAL A 77 16.97 -13.83 19.06
CA VAL A 77 15.60 -14.36 19.08
C VAL A 77 15.01 -14.20 17.69
N ALA A 78 15.35 -15.17 16.84
CA ALA A 78 14.38 -15.73 15.92
C ALA A 78 13.24 -16.33 16.76
N ALA A 79 12.04 -16.32 16.17
CA ALA A 79 10.79 -16.87 16.70
C ALA A 79 10.09 -16.00 17.74
N LEU A 80 9.20 -15.12 17.26
CA LEU A 80 7.81 -14.94 17.74
C LEU A 80 7.21 -13.67 17.13
N ALA A 81 6.69 -13.78 15.90
CA ALA A 81 5.57 -12.96 15.39
C ALA A 81 5.03 -13.57 14.09
N ASP A 82 4.89 -14.90 14.08
CA ASP A 82 4.05 -15.63 13.13
C ASP A 82 2.64 -15.61 13.72
N THR A 83 1.89 -14.52 13.51
CA THR A 83 0.43 -14.33 13.76
C THR A 83 0.07 -12.83 13.73
N ALA A 84 0.28 -12.17 12.60
CA ALA A 84 -0.31 -10.86 12.35
C ALA A 84 -0.93 -10.87 10.96
N SER A 85 -2.27 -11.05 10.95
CA SER A 85 -3.17 -10.67 9.87
C SER A 85 -2.82 -11.24 8.49
N GLN A 86 -3.26 -12.47 8.25
CA GLN A 86 -3.55 -12.93 6.89
C GLN A 86 -4.72 -12.09 6.33
N THR A 87 -4.44 -10.86 5.91
CA THR A 87 -5.23 -10.30 4.81
C THR A 87 -4.89 -11.16 3.61
N PRO A 88 -5.87 -11.84 3.00
CA PRO A 88 -5.61 -12.54 1.75
C PRO A 88 -5.16 -11.50 0.74
N SER A 89 -3.85 -11.45 0.46
CA SER A 89 -3.30 -10.79 -0.73
C SER A 89 -3.68 -11.56 -2.01
N ILE A 90 -4.87 -12.14 -2.03
CA ILE A 90 -5.43 -12.89 -3.13
C ILE A 90 -6.14 -11.86 -3.99
N ASN A 91 -5.57 -11.52 -5.13
CA ASN A 91 -6.33 -10.87 -6.18
C ASN A 91 -7.20 -11.94 -6.87
N PRO A 92 -8.52 -11.97 -6.65
CA PRO A 92 -9.39 -13.06 -7.08
C PRO A 92 -9.44 -13.15 -8.61
N ALA A 93 -9.49 -12.03 -9.32
CA ALA A 93 -9.48 -12.02 -10.79
C ALA A 93 -8.12 -12.46 -11.36
N GLY A 94 -7.02 -12.01 -10.73
CA GLY A 94 -5.67 -12.40 -11.14
C GLY A 94 -5.39 -13.88 -10.92
N LEU A 95 -5.86 -14.44 -9.80
CA LEU A 95 -5.67 -15.84 -9.45
C LEU A 95 -6.55 -16.76 -10.31
N TYR A 96 -7.80 -16.35 -10.59
CA TYR A 96 -8.65 -17.05 -11.55
C TYR A 96 -8.02 -17.12 -12.95
N LYS A 97 -7.37 -16.05 -13.41
CA LYS A 97 -6.70 -16.02 -14.71
C LYS A 97 -5.43 -16.88 -14.77
N LYS A 98 -4.66 -16.94 -13.68
CA LYS A 98 -3.36 -17.66 -13.65
C LYS A 98 -3.50 -19.14 -13.37
N ASP A 99 -4.27 -19.48 -12.35
CA ASP A 99 -4.30 -20.82 -11.75
C ASP A 99 -5.69 -21.49 -11.89
N GLY A 100 -6.68 -20.76 -12.41
CA GLY A 100 -8.02 -21.27 -12.71
C GLY A 100 -8.98 -21.30 -11.52
N GLU A 101 -10.18 -21.80 -11.78
CA GLU A 101 -11.29 -21.84 -10.83
C GLU A 101 -10.96 -22.67 -9.58
N ALA A 102 -10.33 -23.83 -9.75
CA ALA A 102 -10.00 -24.74 -8.65
C ALA A 102 -9.03 -24.11 -7.63
N ALA A 103 -8.06 -23.33 -8.12
CA ALA A 103 -7.11 -22.63 -7.25
C ALA A 103 -7.79 -21.51 -6.45
N LEU A 104 -8.73 -20.79 -7.08
CA LEU A 104 -9.48 -19.74 -6.39
C LEU A 104 -10.43 -20.33 -5.33
N VAL A 105 -11.09 -21.46 -5.61
CA VAL A 105 -11.89 -22.18 -4.61
C VAL A 105 -11.04 -22.64 -3.42
N ALA A 106 -9.87 -23.24 -3.68
CA ALA A 106 -8.96 -23.68 -2.62
C ALA A 106 -8.46 -22.50 -1.77
N ALA A 107 -8.13 -21.38 -2.44
CA ALA A 107 -7.70 -20.17 -1.77
C ALA A 107 -8.82 -19.58 -0.89
N LEU A 108 -10.06 -19.51 -1.40
CA LEU A 108 -11.23 -19.04 -0.63
C LEU A 108 -11.60 -20.00 0.52
N ALA A 109 -11.38 -21.30 0.35
CA ALA A 109 -11.63 -22.31 1.39
C ALA A 109 -10.69 -22.17 2.59
N SER A 110 -9.52 -21.54 2.43
CA SER A 110 -8.62 -21.20 3.53
C SER A 110 -8.99 -19.91 4.27
N GLN A 111 -9.93 -19.11 3.72
CA GLN A 111 -10.28 -17.80 4.26
C GLN A 111 -11.51 -17.82 5.17
N GLU A 112 -11.44 -17.01 6.22
CA GLU A 112 -12.55 -16.79 7.16
C GLU A 112 -13.57 -15.78 6.59
N LEU A 113 -14.82 -15.82 7.06
CA LEU A 113 -15.91 -14.95 6.58
C LEU A 113 -15.55 -13.46 6.66
N THR A 114 -14.88 -13.04 7.74
CA THR A 114 -14.40 -11.65 7.90
C THR A 114 -13.38 -11.29 6.81
N ALA A 115 -12.44 -12.19 6.50
CA ALA A 115 -11.44 -11.99 5.45
C ALA A 115 -12.07 -11.93 4.05
N LEU A 116 -13.09 -12.76 3.79
CA LEU A 116 -13.85 -12.72 2.54
C LEU A 116 -14.59 -11.38 2.35
N ARG A 117 -15.15 -10.80 3.43
CA ARG A 117 -15.79 -9.48 3.36
C ARG A 117 -14.80 -8.36 3.07
N VAL A 118 -13.61 -8.42 3.68
CA VAL A 118 -12.51 -7.48 3.38
C VAL A 118 -12.11 -7.60 1.91
N LEU A 119 -11.94 -8.83 1.40
CA LEU A 119 -11.59 -9.10 0.00
C LEU A 119 -12.65 -8.54 -0.97
N VAL A 120 -13.94 -8.68 -0.65
CA VAL A 120 -15.03 -8.10 -1.44
C VAL A 120 -14.96 -6.58 -1.49
N ALA A 121 -14.69 -5.93 -0.36
CA ALA A 121 -14.57 -4.47 -0.28
C ALA A 121 -13.31 -3.97 -1.00
N GLU A 122 -12.15 -4.58 -0.76
CA GLU A 122 -10.87 -4.19 -1.37
C GLU A 122 -10.89 -4.33 -2.90
N HIS A 123 -11.52 -5.39 -3.41
CA HIS A 123 -11.59 -5.65 -4.84
C HIS A 123 -12.85 -5.10 -5.51
N ASN A 124 -13.73 -4.38 -4.79
CA ASN A 124 -15.01 -3.89 -5.28
C ASN A 124 -15.84 -4.99 -5.99
N LEU A 125 -15.90 -6.17 -5.39
CA LEU A 125 -16.61 -7.33 -5.96
C LEU A 125 -18.11 -7.29 -5.71
N ASP A 126 -18.61 -6.36 -4.91
CA ASP A 126 -20.03 -6.18 -4.64
C ASP A 126 -20.50 -4.77 -4.97
N PRO A 127 -20.67 -4.43 -6.27
CA PRO A 127 -21.22 -3.14 -6.69
C PRO A 127 -22.68 -2.94 -6.26
N SER A 128 -23.35 -4.01 -5.83
CA SER A 128 -24.77 -4.06 -5.51
C SER A 128 -25.08 -4.09 -4.00
N GLY A 129 -24.06 -4.21 -3.14
CA GLY A 129 -24.18 -4.19 -1.69
C GLY A 129 -24.87 -5.41 -1.06
N VAL A 130 -25.08 -6.49 -1.82
CA VAL A 130 -25.89 -7.66 -1.43
C VAL A 130 -25.13 -8.66 -0.56
N THR A 131 -23.80 -8.55 -0.49
CA THR A 131 -22.93 -9.54 0.17
C THR A 131 -22.92 -9.46 1.69
N SER A 132 -23.49 -8.39 2.26
CA SER A 132 -23.52 -8.13 3.71
C SER A 132 -24.23 -9.24 4.51
N SER A 133 -25.30 -9.80 3.94
CA SER A 133 -26.16 -10.82 4.56
C SER A 133 -25.86 -12.25 4.12
N LEU A 134 -24.88 -12.45 3.22
CA LEU A 134 -24.54 -13.78 2.70
C LEU A 134 -23.71 -14.58 3.70
N THR A 135 -23.94 -15.89 3.70
CA THR A 135 -23.10 -16.85 4.42
C THR A 135 -21.73 -16.99 3.76
N ARG A 136 -20.77 -17.63 4.44
CA ARG A 136 -19.40 -17.82 3.92
C ARG A 136 -19.39 -18.49 2.54
N ASP A 137 -20.17 -19.54 2.37
CA ASP A 137 -20.17 -20.35 1.15
C ASP A 137 -20.84 -19.60 -0.01
N GLU A 138 -21.93 -18.87 0.28
CA GLU A 138 -22.58 -17.99 -0.69
C GLU A 138 -21.67 -16.81 -1.09
N LEU A 139 -20.92 -16.27 -0.14
CA LEU A 139 -19.96 -15.20 -0.39
C LEU A 139 -18.79 -15.67 -1.25
N ALA A 140 -18.28 -16.88 -1.00
CA ALA A 140 -17.25 -17.50 -1.83
C ALA A 140 -17.75 -17.75 -3.26
N ALA A 141 -18.97 -18.27 -3.42
CA ALA A 141 -19.60 -18.45 -4.73
C ALA A 141 -19.78 -17.11 -5.47
N HIS A 142 -20.17 -16.05 -4.76
CA HIS A 142 -20.29 -14.71 -5.33
C HIS A 142 -18.93 -14.15 -5.79
N ILE A 143 -17.87 -14.31 -4.98
CA ILE A 143 -16.51 -13.90 -5.34
C ILE A 143 -16.03 -14.63 -6.60
N LEU A 144 -16.28 -15.94 -6.72
CA LEU A 144 -15.93 -16.73 -7.91
C LEU A 144 -16.62 -16.20 -9.17
N ALA A 145 -17.95 -16.00 -9.09
CA ALA A 145 -18.73 -15.50 -10.23
C ALA A 145 -18.26 -14.11 -10.69
N GLN A 146 -17.91 -13.22 -9.75
CA GLN A 146 -17.41 -11.89 -10.06
C GLN A 146 -15.98 -11.89 -10.58
N ALA A 147 -15.11 -12.74 -10.02
CA ALA A 147 -13.74 -12.93 -10.50
C ALA A 147 -13.73 -13.39 -11.95
N LYS A 148 -14.59 -14.35 -12.31
CA LYS A 148 -14.77 -14.83 -13.68
C LYS A 148 -15.23 -13.71 -14.64
N LYS A 149 -16.32 -13.01 -14.30
CA LYS A 149 -16.82 -11.89 -15.12
C LYS A 149 -15.78 -10.80 -15.32
N ARG A 150 -14.99 -10.50 -14.28
CA ARG A 150 -13.94 -9.49 -14.35
C ARG A 150 -12.77 -9.95 -15.21
N ALA A 151 -12.36 -11.22 -15.11
CA ALA A 151 -11.32 -11.79 -15.96
C ALA A 151 -11.72 -11.76 -17.45
N GLU A 152 -12.95 -12.16 -17.79
CA GLU A 152 -13.49 -12.12 -19.16
C GLU A 152 -13.59 -10.69 -19.71
N ARG A 153 -14.06 -9.74 -18.87
CA ARG A 153 -14.12 -8.32 -19.25
C ARG A 153 -12.73 -7.76 -19.51
N ASP A 154 -11.78 -8.05 -18.62
CA ASP A 154 -10.43 -7.53 -18.73
C ASP A 154 -9.74 -8.10 -19.98
N GLU A 155 -9.89 -9.39 -20.30
CA GLU A 155 -9.42 -9.99 -21.56
C GLU A 155 -9.93 -9.22 -22.80
N LYS A 156 -11.24 -8.94 -22.85
CA LYS A 156 -11.85 -8.17 -23.95
C LYS A 156 -11.37 -6.71 -24.03
N MET A 157 -10.91 -6.12 -22.93
CA MET A 157 -10.44 -4.73 -22.89
C MET A 157 -8.97 -4.59 -23.30
N PHE A 158 -8.19 -5.67 -23.32
CA PHE A 158 -6.78 -5.66 -23.72
C PHE A 158 -6.52 -6.21 -25.13
N ASP A 159 -7.55 -6.66 -25.85
CA ASP A 159 -7.47 -7.14 -27.24
C ASP A 159 -7.67 -6.04 -28.33
N TYR A 160 -7.60 -4.76 -27.95
CA TYR A 160 -7.67 -3.60 -28.86
C TYR A 160 -6.29 -3.06 -29.22
#